data_AF-A0A2H1EG55-F1
#
_entry.id   AF-A0A2H1EG55-F1
#
_cell.length_a   1.000
_cell.length_b   1.000
_cell.length_c   1.000
_cell.angle_alpha   90.00
_cell.angle_beta   90.00
_cell.angle_gamma   90.00
#
_symmetry.space_group_name_H-M   'P 1'
#
loop_
_entity.id
_entity.type
_entity.pdbx_description
1 polymer ?
#
loop_
_entity_poly.entity_id
_entity_poly.type
_entity_poly.pdbx_seq_one_letter_code
_entity_poly.pdbx_strand_id
1 'polypeptide(L)'
;MTDSKIDWFEDFLGLGYHVYDVRPTIYLIFDGRRKLADTWNKIIKYWPDDEIKIRFFEGTDNYEFILYCKSRILQTTNVFLKSLKISDNYKQFLDEYNGSMSLQLAIYFTKEKKYELEIFKFKKKVSDVQFLKKDDDTNDDFIVSQARKKLENKG
;
A
#
# COMPACT_ATOMS: atom_id res chain seq x y z
N MET A 1 15.94 -21.54 6.94
CA MET A 1 15.07 -20.40 6.55
C MET A 1 14.19 -20.14 7.76
N THR A 2 14.39 -19.03 8.46
CA THR A 2 13.50 -18.66 9.56
C THR A 2 12.17 -18.23 8.93
N ASP A 3 11.10 -19.00 9.18
CA ASP A 3 9.74 -18.61 8.83
C ASP A 3 9.41 -17.31 9.55
N SER A 4 9.64 -16.18 8.88
CA SER A 4 9.21 -14.88 9.39
C SER A 4 7.69 -14.90 9.47
N LYS A 5 7.14 -14.64 10.65
CA LYS A 5 5.69 -14.54 10.83
C LYS A 5 5.15 -13.46 9.89
N ILE A 6 4.07 -13.76 9.16
CA ILE A 6 3.39 -12.77 8.32
C ILE A 6 2.19 -12.22 9.07
N ASP A 7 2.20 -10.92 9.32
CA ASP A 7 1.07 -10.19 9.91
C ASP A 7 0.33 -9.42 8.79
N TRP A 8 -0.94 -9.76 8.59
CA TRP A 8 -1.77 -9.21 7.54
C TRP A 8 -2.56 -8.00 8.04
N PHE A 9 -2.45 -6.87 7.34
CA PHE A 9 -3.10 -5.62 7.68
C PHE A 9 -4.05 -5.17 6.57
N GLU A 10 -5.34 -5.32 6.81
CA GLU A 10 -6.40 -4.89 5.88
C GLU A 10 -7.20 -3.71 6.41
N ASP A 11 -6.88 -3.30 7.63
CA ASP A 11 -7.65 -2.32 8.39
C ASP A 11 -7.26 -0.89 8.00
N PHE A 12 -7.46 -0.53 6.74
CA PHE A 12 -7.37 0.83 6.22
C PHE A 12 -8.49 1.03 5.20
N LEU A 13 -8.96 2.26 4.99
CA LEU A 13 -10.13 2.55 4.14
C LEU A 13 -9.83 2.35 2.65
N GLY A 14 -8.63 2.70 2.20
CA GLY A 14 -8.23 2.56 0.81
C GLY A 14 -7.02 3.42 0.49
N LEU A 15 -6.85 3.72 -0.80
CA LEU A 15 -5.75 4.52 -1.32
C LEU A 15 -6.24 5.88 -1.82
N GLY A 16 -5.46 6.92 -1.55
CA GLY A 16 -5.55 8.21 -2.22
C GLY A 16 -4.34 8.43 -3.11
N TYR A 17 -4.50 9.20 -4.19
CA TYR A 17 -3.43 9.49 -5.14
C TYR A 17 -3.21 10.99 -5.25
N HIS A 18 -1.94 11.39 -5.31
CA HIS A 18 -1.54 12.76 -5.57
C HIS A 18 -0.41 12.76 -6.59
N VAL A 19 -0.64 13.37 -7.76
CA VAL A 19 0.26 13.28 -8.92
C VAL A 19 0.83 14.63 -9.38
N TYR A 20 0.49 15.72 -8.69
CA TYR A 20 0.91 17.09 -9.07
C TYR A 20 2.23 17.54 -8.44
N ASP A 21 3.00 16.59 -7.93
CA ASP A 21 4.30 16.81 -7.27
C ASP A 21 5.44 16.24 -8.12
N VAL A 22 6.69 16.54 -7.75
CA VAL A 22 7.90 15.99 -8.40
C VAL A 22 7.89 14.45 -8.46
N ARG A 23 7.22 13.80 -7.51
CA ARG A 23 6.96 12.36 -7.51
C ARG A 23 5.51 12.13 -7.10
N PRO A 24 4.82 11.16 -7.72
CA PRO A 24 3.48 10.81 -7.28
C PRO A 24 3.51 10.26 -5.86
N THR A 25 2.40 10.42 -5.15
CA THR A 25 2.24 10.02 -3.76
C THR A 25 0.99 9.16 -3.62
N ILE A 26 1.12 8.08 -2.85
CA ILE A 26 -0.02 7.29 -2.38
C ILE A 26 -0.24 7.58 -0.90
N TYR A 27 -1.51 7.79 -0.57
CA TYR A 27 -2.00 7.87 0.80
C TYR A 27 -2.63 6.55 1.20
N LEU A 28 -2.13 5.89 2.24
CA LEU A 28 -2.92 4.90 2.98
C LEU A 28 -3.92 5.65 3.86
N ILE A 29 -5.21 5.50 3.56
CA ILE A 29 -6.27 6.27 4.21
C ILE A 29 -6.80 5.48 5.42
N PHE A 30 -6.85 6.13 6.58
CA PHE A 30 -7.37 5.58 7.84
C PHE A 30 -8.60 6.34 8.31
N ASP A 31 -9.41 5.68 9.13
CA ASP A 31 -10.62 6.20 9.77
C ASP A 31 -10.37 6.78 11.19
N GLY A 32 -9.13 6.75 11.68
CA GLY A 32 -8.82 7.23 13.02
C GLY A 32 -7.35 7.60 13.27
N ARG A 33 -7.14 8.70 14.00
CA ARG A 33 -5.80 9.22 14.38
C ARG A 33 -4.95 8.19 15.11
N ARG A 34 -5.54 7.49 16.09
CA ARG A 34 -4.82 6.49 16.89
C ARG A 34 -4.29 5.35 16.02
N LYS A 35 -5.14 4.82 15.14
CA LYS A 35 -4.82 3.71 14.25
C LYS A 35 -3.73 4.09 13.25
N LEU A 36 -3.85 5.27 12.62
CA LEU A 36 -2.79 5.81 11.77
C LEU A 36 -1.47 5.94 12.54
N ALA A 37 -1.50 6.57 13.71
CA ALA A 37 -0.30 6.82 14.52
C ALA A 37 0.35 5.51 14.99
N ASP A 38 -0.45 4.51 15.37
CA ASP A 38 0.01 3.17 15.73
C ASP A 38 0.66 2.48 14.53
N THR A 39 0.00 2.48 13.38
CA THR A 39 0.54 1.91 12.12
C THR A 39 1.88 2.54 11.76
N TRP A 40 2.00 3.87 11.85
CA TRP A 40 3.26 4.55 11.58
C TRP A 40 4.33 4.16 12.60
N ASN A 41 4.07 4.41 13.89
CA ASN A 41 5.09 4.34 14.94
C ASN A 41 5.51 2.93 15.29
N LYS A 42 4.68 1.91 15.00
CA LYS A 42 4.97 0.50 15.30
C LYS A 42 5.46 -0.28 14.09
N ILE A 43 5.09 0.13 12.87
CA ILE A 43 5.36 -0.65 11.65
C ILE A 43 6.19 0.17 10.65
N ILE A 44 5.56 1.12 9.96
CA ILE A 44 6.11 1.74 8.74
C ILE A 44 7.35 2.60 9.04
N LYS A 45 7.42 3.24 10.21
CA LYS A 45 8.56 4.09 10.60
C LYS A 45 9.90 3.34 10.56
N TYR A 46 9.89 2.05 10.89
CA TYR A 46 11.09 1.22 10.99
C TYR A 46 11.48 0.53 9.68
N TRP A 47 10.68 0.67 8.63
CA TRP A 47 10.99 0.09 7.33
C TRP A 47 12.07 0.91 6.61
N PRO A 48 13.18 0.31 6.19
CA PRO A 48 14.13 0.96 5.28
C PRO A 48 13.46 1.22 3.93
N ASP A 49 13.61 2.42 3.39
CA ASP A 49 12.92 2.86 2.17
C ASP A 49 13.22 1.95 0.95
N ASP A 50 14.43 1.41 0.88
CA ASP A 50 14.92 0.48 -0.16
C ASP A 50 14.40 -0.95 -0.02
N GLU A 51 13.86 -1.31 1.15
CA GLU A 51 13.26 -2.63 1.41
C GLU A 51 11.73 -2.63 1.27
N ILE A 52 11.11 -1.46 1.08
CA ILE A 52 9.66 -1.32 0.86
C ILE A 52 9.32 -1.69 -0.57
N LYS A 53 8.31 -2.54 -0.71
CA LYS A 53 7.80 -3.03 -1.99
C LYS A 53 6.30 -2.78 -2.09
N ILE A 54 5.86 -2.30 -3.25
CA ILE A 54 4.45 -2.14 -3.59
C ILE A 54 4.16 -2.93 -4.86
N ARG A 55 3.04 -3.66 -4.86
CA ARG A 55 2.52 -4.39 -6.01
C ARG A 55 1.07 -4.01 -6.25
N PHE A 56 0.74 -3.79 -7.50
CA PHE A 56 -0.62 -3.66 -7.98
C PHE A 56 -0.90 -4.84 -8.89
N PHE A 57 -1.92 -5.62 -8.59
CA PHE A 57 -2.37 -6.69 -9.46
C PHE A 57 -3.63 -6.28 -10.18
N GLU A 58 -3.51 -5.99 -11.47
CA GLU A 58 -4.60 -5.48 -12.29
C GLU A 58 -5.47 -6.63 -12.81
N GLY A 59 -6.74 -6.61 -12.41
CA GLY A 59 -7.82 -7.38 -13.03
C GLY A 59 -8.62 -6.53 -14.00
N THR A 60 -9.82 -6.99 -14.36
CA THR A 60 -10.70 -6.30 -15.31
C THR A 60 -11.29 -5.01 -14.72
N ASP A 61 -11.91 -5.12 -13.54
CA ASP A 61 -12.62 -3.99 -12.90
C ASP A 61 -11.98 -3.53 -11.58
N ASN A 62 -11.15 -4.40 -10.99
CA ASN A 62 -10.51 -4.19 -9.71
C ASN A 62 -9.02 -4.47 -9.83
N TYR A 63 -8.25 -3.94 -8.89
CA TYR A 63 -6.87 -4.32 -8.67
C TYR A 63 -6.63 -4.65 -7.19
N GLU A 64 -5.63 -5.48 -6.94
CA GLU A 64 -5.20 -5.81 -5.59
C GLU A 64 -3.94 -5.00 -5.26
N PHE A 65 -4.02 -4.21 -4.20
CA PHE A 65 -2.88 -3.50 -3.65
C PHE A 65 -2.20 -4.37 -2.61
N ILE A 66 -0.87 -4.48 -2.70
CA ILE A 66 -0.03 -5.17 -1.71
C ILE A 66 1.18 -4.27 -1.41
N LEU A 67 1.38 -3.94 -0.13
CA LEU A 67 2.51 -3.18 0.38
C LEU A 67 3.17 -3.97 1.50
N TYR A 68 4.46 -4.17 1.42
CA TYR A 68 5.21 -4.88 2.44
C TYR A 68 6.68 -4.44 2.47
N CYS A 69 7.41 -4.86 3.51
CA CYS A 69 8.84 -4.63 3.64
C CYS A 69 9.57 -5.97 3.74
N LYS A 70 10.50 -6.22 2.82
CA LYS A 70 11.27 -7.47 2.77
C LYS A 70 12.58 -7.32 3.53
N SER A 71 12.49 -6.97 4.81
CA SER A 71 13.67 -6.82 5.67
C SER A 71 14.13 -8.15 6.25
N ARG A 72 15.43 -8.42 6.18
CA ARG A 72 16.03 -9.57 6.88
C ARG A 72 16.19 -9.32 8.39
N ILE A 73 16.10 -8.06 8.80
CA ILE A 73 16.28 -7.63 10.20
C ILE A 73 14.98 -7.79 10.97
N LEU A 74 13.83 -7.58 10.30
CA LEU A 74 12.52 -7.69 10.91
C LEU A 74 12.12 -9.17 11.05
N GLN A 75 11.75 -9.57 12.26
CA GLN A 75 11.29 -10.95 12.53
C GLN A 75 9.88 -11.22 11.96
N THR A 76 9.11 -10.16 11.72
CA THR A 76 7.74 -10.20 11.21
C THR A 76 7.62 -9.40 9.93
N THR A 77 7.09 -10.03 8.88
CA THR A 77 6.72 -9.33 7.65
C THR A 77 5.30 -8.80 7.79
N ASN A 78 5.15 -7.48 7.91
CA ASN A 78 3.83 -6.84 7.92
C ASN A 78 3.42 -6.56 6.47
N VAL A 79 2.23 -7.01 6.08
CA VAL A 79 1.71 -6.90 4.72
C VAL A 79 0.39 -6.15 4.74
N PHE A 80 0.37 -4.98 4.13
CA PHE A 80 -0.83 -4.20 3.88
C PHE A 80 -1.44 -4.66 2.57
N LEU A 81 -2.72 -5.03 2.58
CA LEU A 81 -3.38 -5.51 1.37
C LEU A 81 -4.84 -5.08 1.28
N LYS A 82 -5.30 -4.81 0.06
CA LYS A 82 -6.71 -4.47 -0.22
C LYS A 82 -7.09 -4.66 -1.68
N SER A 83 -8.30 -5.15 -1.94
CA SER A 83 -8.90 -5.12 -3.28
C SER A 83 -9.65 -3.80 -3.48
N LEU A 84 -9.40 -3.13 -4.60
CA LEU A 84 -9.86 -1.77 -4.89
C LEU A 84 -10.35 -1.68 -6.34
N LYS A 85 -11.36 -0.84 -6.59
CA LYS A 85 -11.87 -0.61 -7.94
C LYS A 85 -10.87 0.21 -8.75
N ILE A 86 -10.71 -0.15 -10.02
CA ILE A 86 -10.00 0.68 -11.00
C ILE A 86 -10.81 1.97 -11.17
N SER A 87 -10.16 3.11 -10.89
CA SER A 87 -10.75 4.45 -11.00
C SER A 87 -9.88 5.33 -11.89
N ASP A 88 -10.42 6.46 -12.36
CA ASP A 88 -9.65 7.40 -13.16
C ASP A 88 -8.45 7.98 -12.39
N ASN A 89 -8.57 8.17 -11.08
CA ASN A 89 -7.46 8.58 -10.22
C ASN A 89 -6.33 7.53 -10.18
N TYR A 90 -6.68 6.24 -10.17
CA TYR A 90 -5.69 5.16 -10.24
C TYR A 90 -5.00 5.14 -11.60
N LYS A 91 -5.76 5.24 -12.69
CA LYS A 91 -5.19 5.31 -14.06
C LYS A 91 -4.25 6.50 -14.21
N GLN A 92 -4.64 7.67 -13.74
CA GLN A 92 -3.78 8.86 -13.75
C GLN A 92 -2.50 8.63 -12.94
N PHE A 93 -2.58 7.95 -11.79
CA PHE A 93 -1.39 7.59 -11.03
C PHE A 93 -0.45 6.66 -11.80
N LEU A 94 -0.98 5.70 -12.56
CA LEU A 94 -0.17 4.83 -13.43
C LEU A 94 0.58 5.63 -14.49
N ASP A 95 -0.15 6.51 -15.18
CA ASP A 95 0.39 7.31 -16.29
C ASP A 95 1.51 8.26 -15.82
N GLU A 96 1.39 8.77 -14.60
CA GLU A 96 2.35 9.70 -13.98
C GLU A 96 3.47 9.00 -13.20
N TYR A 97 3.42 7.68 -13.05
CA TYR A 97 4.45 6.94 -12.32
C TYR A 97 5.76 6.89 -13.12
N ASN A 98 6.82 7.47 -12.56
CA ASN A 98 8.13 7.62 -13.21
C ASN A 98 9.27 6.88 -12.51
N GLY A 99 8.98 5.73 -11.89
CA GLY A 99 9.99 4.86 -11.26
C GLY A 99 10.21 5.08 -9.76
N SER A 100 9.57 6.08 -9.16
CA SER A 100 9.50 6.17 -7.69
C SER A 100 8.29 6.98 -7.23
N MET A 101 7.83 6.73 -6.01
CA MET A 101 6.71 7.44 -5.40
C MET A 101 6.96 7.70 -3.91
N SER A 102 6.15 8.57 -3.32
CA SER A 102 6.07 8.71 -1.87
C SER A 102 4.93 7.88 -1.30
N LEU A 103 5.17 7.17 -0.21
CA LEU A 103 4.15 6.55 0.62
C LEU A 103 3.89 7.45 1.83
N GLN A 104 2.63 7.86 2.00
CA GLN A 104 2.15 8.64 3.14
C GLN A 104 0.91 8.03 3.75
N LEU A 105 0.60 8.43 4.98
CA LEU A 105 -0.65 8.07 5.64
C LEU A 105 -1.56 9.29 5.67
N ALA A 106 -2.87 9.08 5.62
CA ALA A 106 -3.86 10.14 5.74
C ALA A 106 -5.06 9.69 6.56
N ILE A 107 -5.77 10.64 7.15
CA ILE A 107 -6.99 10.40 7.93
C ILE A 107 -8.15 10.99 7.18
N TYR A 108 -9.14 10.15 6.95
CA TYR A 108 -10.44 10.56 6.46
C TYR A 108 -11.35 10.85 7.65
N PHE A 109 -11.94 12.05 7.67
CA PHE A 109 -12.94 12.43 8.67
C PHE A 109 -13.95 13.42 8.07
N THR A 110 -15.09 13.56 8.73
CA THR A 110 -16.13 14.51 8.35
C THR A 110 -16.11 15.70 9.31
N LYS A 111 -16.07 16.91 8.78
CA LYS A 111 -16.20 18.16 9.54
C LYS A 111 -17.32 18.98 8.93
N GLU A 112 -18.33 19.33 9.74
CA GLU A 112 -19.47 20.17 9.28
C GLU A 112 -20.14 19.65 7.98
N LYS A 113 -20.30 18.32 7.86
CA LYS A 113 -20.83 17.62 6.67
C LYS A 113 -19.97 17.73 5.40
N LYS A 114 -18.74 18.24 5.51
CA LYS A 114 -17.74 18.23 4.45
C LYS A 114 -16.70 17.15 4.74
N TYR A 115 -16.22 16.55 3.66
CA TYR A 115 -15.14 15.57 3.72
C TYR A 115 -13.80 16.29 3.82
N GLU A 116 -12.99 15.88 4.78
CA GLU A 116 -11.62 16.38 4.95
C GLU A 116 -10.65 15.21 5.00
N LEU A 117 -9.48 15.44 4.41
CA LEU A 117 -8.35 14.52 4.43
C LEU A 117 -7.19 15.22 5.16
N GLU A 118 -6.80 14.70 6.32
CA GLU A 118 -5.62 15.17 7.02
C GLU A 118 -4.42 14.30 6.65
N ILE A 119 -3.43 14.89 6.00
CA ILE A 119 -2.21 14.21 5.58
C ILE A 119 -1.24 14.14 6.74
N PHE A 120 -0.71 12.96 7.01
CA PHE A 120 0.32 12.79 8.02
C PHE A 120 1.67 13.30 7.52
N LYS A 121 2.38 14.05 8.38
CA LYS A 121 3.58 14.80 7.98
C LYS A 121 4.75 13.95 7.50
N PHE A 122 4.81 12.68 7.87
CA PHE A 122 5.92 11.81 7.53
C PHE A 122 5.63 11.00 6.26
N LYS A 123 6.70 10.71 5.51
CA LYS A 123 6.64 9.97 4.25
C LYS A 123 7.80 9.00 4.12
N LYS A 124 7.61 7.97 3.29
CA LYS A 124 8.63 7.02 2.86
C LYS A 124 8.79 7.13 1.35
N LYS A 125 10.00 7.01 0.84
CA LYS A 125 10.22 6.84 -0.60
C LYS A 125 10.10 5.36 -0.92
N VAL A 126 9.42 5.05 -2.03
CA VAL A 126 9.33 3.68 -2.55
C VAL A 126 9.76 3.70 -4.01
N SER A 127 10.79 2.93 -4.34
CA SER A 127 11.28 2.74 -5.70
C SER A 127 10.95 1.36 -6.28
N ASP A 128 10.69 0.37 -5.42
CA ASP A 128 10.28 -0.96 -5.87
C ASP A 128 8.76 -1.05 -5.95
N VAL A 129 8.21 -0.53 -7.05
CA VAL A 129 6.78 -0.60 -7.38
C VAL A 129 6.62 -1.39 -8.67
N GLN A 130 5.68 -2.33 -8.69
CA GLN A 130 5.35 -3.09 -9.90
C GLN A 130 3.84 -3.10 -10.13
N PHE A 131 3.46 -2.99 -11.40
CA PHE A 131 2.10 -3.12 -11.89
C PHE A 131 2.04 -4.42 -12.68
N LEU A 132 1.35 -5.39 -12.11
CA LEU A 132 1.36 -6.77 -12.52
C LEU A 132 -0.02 -7.15 -13.06
N LYS A 133 -0.05 -7.95 -14.12
CA LYS A 133 -1.27 -8.47 -14.74
C LYS A 133 -1.47 -9.93 -14.36
N LYS A 134 -2.66 -10.45 -14.66
CA LYS A 134 -3.05 -11.84 -14.34
C LYS A 134 -2.08 -12.90 -14.87
N ASP A 135 -1.47 -12.63 -16.02
CA ASP A 135 -0.56 -13.56 -16.70
C ASP A 135 0.92 -13.37 -16.28
N ASP A 136 1.22 -12.40 -15.42
CA ASP A 136 2.59 -12.20 -14.94
C ASP A 136 2.96 -13.31 -13.95
N ASP A 137 4.19 -13.82 -14.08
CA ASP A 137 4.68 -14.87 -13.19
C ASP A 137 4.93 -14.30 -11.79
N THR A 138 3.93 -14.48 -10.92
CA THR A 138 4.00 -14.07 -9.51
C THR A 138 4.71 -15.08 -8.62
N ASN A 139 5.14 -16.23 -9.16
CA ASN A 139 5.69 -17.32 -8.36
C ASN A 139 7.02 -16.97 -7.68
N ASP A 140 7.73 -15.95 -8.18
CA ASP A 140 9.01 -15.52 -7.62
C ASP A 140 8.87 -14.75 -6.29
N ASP A 141 7.65 -14.29 -5.94
CA ASP A 141 7.39 -13.55 -4.72
C ASP A 141 6.39 -14.25 -3.81
N PHE A 142 6.93 -14.98 -2.84
CA PHE A 142 6.16 -15.72 -1.84
C PHE A 142 5.12 -14.85 -1.10
N ILE A 143 5.46 -13.60 -0.74
CA ILE A 143 4.55 -12.72 0.00
C ILE A 143 3.35 -12.36 -0.87
N VAL A 144 3.62 -12.05 -2.13
CA VAL A 144 2.60 -11.74 -3.12
C VAL A 144 1.69 -12.93 -3.38
N SER A 145 2.24 -14.12 -3.61
CA SER A 145 1.46 -15.34 -3.82
C SER A 145 0.51 -15.62 -2.63
N GLN A 146 0.99 -15.46 -1.40
CA GLN A 146 0.17 -15.63 -0.19
C GLN A 146 -0.90 -14.53 -0.05
N ALA A 147 -0.56 -13.28 -0.35
CA ALA A 147 -1.50 -12.16 -0.30
C ALA A 147 -2.67 -12.35 -1.26
N ARG A 148 -2.38 -12.81 -2.50
CA ARG A 148 -3.40 -13.08 -3.52
C ARG A 148 -4.37 -14.18 -3.09
N LYS A 149 -3.85 -15.33 -2.64
CA LYS A 149 -4.68 -16.42 -2.08
C LYS A 149 -5.59 -15.93 -0.95
N LYS A 150 -5.10 -15.02 -0.11
CA LYS A 150 -5.88 -14.46 1.00
C LYS A 150 -7.02 -13.56 0.52
N LEU A 151 -6.81 -12.79 -0.55
CA LEU A 151 -7.84 -11.92 -1.14
C LEU A 151 -8.88 -12.73 -1.93
N GLU A 152 -8.45 -13.74 -2.68
CA GLU A 152 -9.35 -14.64 -3.43
C GLU A 152 -10.29 -15.41 -2.49
N ASN A 153 -9.81 -15.86 -1.33
CA ASN A 153 -10.63 -16.57 -0.34
C ASN A 153 -11.66 -15.68 0.39
N LYS A 154 -11.69 -14.36 0.12
CA LYS A 154 -12.62 -13.40 0.72
C LYS A 154 -13.72 -12.91 -0.22
N GLY A 155 -13.62 -13.21 -1.52
CA GLY A 155 -14.66 -12.94 -2.52
C GLY A 155 -15.66 -14.09 -2.61
#